data_AF-A0A137QX67-F1
#
_entry.id   AF-A0A137QX67-F1
#
_cell.length_a   1.000
_cell.length_b   1.000
_cell.length_c   1.000
_cell.angle_alpha   90.00
_cell.angle_beta   90.00
_cell.angle_gamma   90.00
#
_symmetry.space_group_name_H-M   'P 1'
#
loop_
_entity.id
_entity.type
_entity.pdbx_description
1 polymer ?
#
loop_
_entity_poly.entity_id
_entity_poly.type
_entity_poly.pdbx_seq_one_letter_code
_entity_poly.pdbx_strand_id
1 'polypeptide(L)'
;MASASQVIEIHSDTKPSFHPLFNDEDAEIILSSNESMRFRLPRFTLKKASDYFRNIFANKPVTEDQHHVIPFPTEPVEHVLFMISPLPTTSPSTFDKIEAIINVMQYLDTQGPLNAFRQHVLPVCYDKPVKLYELGVKLGWPELEQRGAELTFPINLLLTEDKNVITQLSQLSGPVLLKLL
;
A
#
# COMPACT_ATOMS: atom_id res chain seq x y z
N MET A 1 38.40 -17.42 38.83
CA MET A 1 37.40 -18.42 38.43
C MET A 1 36.02 -17.77 38.54
N ALA A 2 35.23 -17.91 37.47
CA ALA A 2 33.82 -17.58 37.30
C ALA A 2 33.37 -16.12 37.53
N SER A 3 33.49 -15.32 36.45
CA SER A 3 32.65 -14.14 36.21
C SER A 3 31.27 -14.63 35.77
N ALA A 4 30.22 -14.28 36.51
CA ALA A 4 28.84 -14.61 36.16
C ALA A 4 28.31 -13.56 35.19
N SER A 5 28.25 -13.93 33.90
CA SER A 5 27.54 -13.16 32.87
C SER A 5 26.04 -13.18 33.17
N GLN A 6 25.50 -12.04 33.61
CA GLN A 6 24.06 -11.80 33.61
C GLN A 6 23.60 -11.65 32.16
N VAL A 7 22.85 -12.65 31.70
CA VAL A 7 22.05 -12.61 30.49
C VAL A 7 20.95 -11.57 30.72
N ILE A 8 21.03 -10.44 30.00
CA ILE A 8 19.94 -9.47 29.94
C ILE A 8 18.90 -10.07 29.00
N GLU A 9 17.94 -10.79 29.56
CA GLU A 9 16.70 -11.11 28.85
C GLU A 9 15.90 -9.82 28.66
N ILE A 10 16.00 -9.23 27.46
CA ILE A 10 15.12 -8.14 27.04
C ILE A 10 13.75 -8.75 26.75
N HIS A 11 12.94 -8.92 27.79
CA HIS A 11 11.50 -9.15 27.65
C HIS A 11 10.86 -7.80 27.29
N SER A 12 10.81 -7.47 26.00
CA SER A 12 9.92 -6.41 25.51
C SER A 12 8.48 -6.93 25.56
N ASP A 13 7.90 -6.94 26.76
CA ASP A 13 6.51 -7.31 27.03
C ASP A 13 5.58 -6.14 26.66
N THR A 14 5.68 -5.67 25.42
CA THR A 14 4.73 -4.69 24.87
C THR A 14 3.49 -5.44 24.44
N LYS A 15 2.44 -5.35 25.28
CA LYS A 15 1.09 -5.81 24.93
C LYS A 15 0.76 -5.33 23.51
N PRO A 16 0.27 -6.22 22.62
CA PRO A 16 -0.06 -5.85 21.25
C PRO A 16 -1.05 -4.69 21.24
N SER A 17 -0.68 -3.58 20.62
CA SER A 17 -1.55 -2.41 20.49
C SER A 17 -2.59 -2.70 19.42
N PHE A 18 -3.86 -2.57 19.76
CA PHE A 18 -4.95 -2.57 18.79
C PHE A 18 -5.19 -1.14 18.30
N HIS A 19 -5.50 -1.00 17.02
CA HIS A 19 -5.83 0.28 16.43
C HIS A 19 -7.19 0.79 16.97
N PRO A 20 -7.31 2.05 17.41
CA PRO A 20 -8.49 2.54 18.13
C PRO A 20 -9.79 2.47 17.33
N LEU A 21 -9.74 2.64 16.00
CA LEU A 21 -10.91 2.55 15.12
C LEU A 21 -11.15 1.14 14.55
N PHE A 22 -10.19 0.23 14.74
CA PHE A 22 -10.27 -1.15 14.25
C PHE A 22 -10.02 -2.09 15.42
N ASN A 23 -10.90 -2.01 16.42
CA ASN A 23 -10.86 -2.84 17.61
C ASN A 23 -12.28 -3.25 18.03
N ASP A 24 -13.07 -3.70 17.05
CA ASP A 24 -14.39 -4.27 17.33
C ASP A 24 -14.22 -5.58 18.11
N GLU A 25 -14.89 -5.70 19.26
CA GLU A 25 -14.82 -6.90 20.12
C GLU A 25 -15.59 -8.08 19.52
N ASP A 26 -16.59 -7.79 18.68
CA ASP A 26 -17.42 -8.79 18.00
C ASP A 26 -16.80 -9.27 16.67
N ALA A 27 -15.72 -8.63 16.22
CA ALA A 27 -15.04 -8.99 14.99
C ALA A 27 -14.25 -10.31 15.12
N GLU A 28 -14.40 -11.19 14.12
CA GLU A 28 -13.81 -12.53 14.16
C GLU A 28 -12.37 -12.57 13.61
N ILE A 29 -11.95 -11.54 12.87
CA ILE A 29 -10.66 -11.49 12.19
C ILE A 29 -9.73 -10.53 12.91
N ILE A 30 -8.50 -10.98 13.17
CA ILE A 30 -7.40 -10.14 13.61
C ILE A 30 -6.42 -10.03 12.45
N LEU A 31 -6.16 -8.82 11.97
CA LEU A 31 -5.07 -8.52 11.06
C LEU A 31 -3.93 -7.91 11.86
N SER A 32 -2.69 -8.11 11.42
CA SER A 32 -1.57 -7.31 11.94
C SER A 32 -0.64 -6.84 10.84
N SER A 33 -0.13 -5.61 10.96
CA SER A 33 0.98 -5.14 10.15
C SER A 33 2.29 -5.85 10.53
N ASN A 34 3.35 -5.63 9.76
CA ASN A 34 4.70 -6.11 10.11
C ASN A 34 5.28 -5.43 11.38
N GLU A 35 4.75 -4.27 11.75
CA GLU A 35 5.10 -3.49 12.95
C GLU A 35 4.25 -3.90 14.17
N SER A 36 3.55 -5.02 14.10
CA SER A 36 2.73 -5.58 15.18
C SER A 36 1.50 -4.78 15.60
N MET A 37 1.11 -3.72 14.86
CA MET A 37 -0.19 -3.07 15.04
C MET A 37 -1.30 -4.05 14.65
N ARG A 38 -2.31 -4.19 15.50
CA ARG A 38 -3.42 -5.12 15.27
C ARG A 38 -4.70 -4.39 14.90
N PHE A 39 -5.46 -4.99 13.98
CA PHE A 39 -6.74 -4.49 13.51
C PHE A 39 -7.77 -5.61 13.62
N ARG A 40 -8.87 -5.37 14.36
CA ARG A 40 -10.03 -6.26 14.41
C ARG A 40 -11.09 -5.76 13.44
N LEU A 41 -11.46 -6.61 12.49
CA LEU A 41 -12.49 -6.29 11.51
C LEU A 41 -13.44 -7.48 11.28
N PRO A 42 -14.73 -7.22 11.02
CA PRO A 42 -15.67 -8.28 10.67
C PRO A 42 -15.24 -9.01 9.39
N ARG A 43 -15.37 -10.34 9.38
CA ARG A 43 -15.08 -11.16 8.19
C ARG A 43 -15.87 -10.72 6.96
N PHE A 44 -17.12 -10.31 7.17
CA PHE A 44 -18.00 -9.83 6.11
C PHE A 44 -17.41 -8.64 5.34
N THR A 45 -16.88 -7.64 6.05
CA THR A 45 -16.27 -6.43 5.47
C THR A 45 -15.10 -6.80 4.57
N LEU A 46 -14.19 -7.64 5.07
CA LEU A 46 -13.01 -8.07 4.32
C LEU A 46 -13.37 -8.90 3.09
N LYS A 47 -14.30 -9.86 3.17
CA LYS A 47 -14.75 -10.66 2.01
C LYS A 47 -15.40 -9.83 0.91
N LYS A 48 -16.11 -8.77 1.30
CA LYS A 48 -16.84 -7.91 0.38
C LYS A 48 -15.90 -6.99 -0.40
N ALA A 49 -14.83 -6.52 0.24
CA ALA A 49 -13.92 -5.54 -0.35
C ALA A 49 -12.63 -6.12 -0.94
N SER A 50 -12.29 -7.37 -0.63
CA SER A 50 -11.03 -8.02 -1.02
C SER A 50 -11.25 -9.45 -1.48
N ASP A 51 -10.77 -9.75 -2.69
CA ASP A 51 -10.82 -11.10 -3.24
C ASP A 51 -9.77 -12.01 -2.59
N TYR A 52 -8.63 -11.46 -2.15
CA TYR A 52 -7.64 -12.16 -1.32
C TYR A 52 -8.28 -12.77 -0.07
N PHE A 53 -9.01 -11.95 0.71
CA PHE A 53 -9.68 -12.43 1.91
C PHE A 53 -10.85 -13.36 1.57
N ARG A 54 -11.59 -13.10 0.49
CA ARG A 54 -12.64 -14.02 0.03
C ARG A 54 -12.10 -15.42 -0.21
N ASN A 55 -10.95 -15.53 -0.87
CA ASN A 55 -10.31 -16.80 -1.20
C ASN A 55 -9.73 -17.49 0.04
N ILE A 56 -9.00 -16.76 0.89
CA ILE A 56 -8.43 -17.34 2.12
C ILE A 56 -9.53 -17.85 3.05
N PHE A 57 -10.61 -17.10 3.19
CA PHE A 57 -11.73 -17.47 4.04
C PHE A 57 -12.65 -18.54 3.44
N ALA A 58 -12.61 -18.79 2.13
CA ALA A 58 -13.33 -19.92 1.54
C ALA A 58 -12.66 -21.26 1.89
N ASN A 59 -11.34 -21.25 2.05
CA ASN A 59 -10.52 -22.45 2.20
C ASN A 59 -10.18 -22.79 3.67
N LYS A 60 -10.59 -21.96 4.63
CA LYS A 60 -10.31 -22.16 6.06
C LYS A 60 -11.58 -22.37 6.90
N PRO A 61 -11.63 -23.41 7.75
CA PRO A 61 -12.71 -23.58 8.72
C PRO A 61 -12.73 -22.41 9.72
N VAL A 62 -13.93 -22.07 10.21
CA VAL A 62 -14.21 -20.89 11.06
C VAL A 62 -13.58 -21.02 12.46
N THR A 63 -13.09 -22.20 12.84
CA THR A 63 -12.68 -22.55 14.21
C THR A 63 -11.21 -22.25 14.53
N GLU A 64 -10.39 -21.84 13.56
CA GLU A 64 -9.00 -21.44 13.82
C GLU A 64 -8.94 -19.97 14.20
N ASP A 65 -8.03 -19.61 15.12
CA ASP A 65 -7.67 -18.22 15.40
C ASP A 65 -7.32 -17.52 14.07
N GLN A 66 -8.22 -16.67 13.57
CA GLN A 66 -8.09 -16.04 12.25
C GLN A 66 -7.17 -14.81 12.34
N HIS A 67 -5.96 -15.02 12.83
CA HIS A 67 -4.91 -14.02 12.84
C HIS A 67 -4.13 -14.08 11.52
N HIS A 68 -4.15 -12.97 10.77
CA HIS A 68 -3.45 -12.82 9.50
C HIS A 68 -2.44 -11.68 9.56
N VAL A 69 -1.19 -11.98 9.24
CA VAL A 69 -0.13 -10.96 9.15
C VAL A 69 -0.06 -10.42 7.72
N ILE A 70 -0.20 -9.10 7.58
CA ILE A 70 -0.02 -8.37 6.33
C ILE A 70 1.44 -7.90 6.28
N PRO A 71 2.22 -8.28 5.26
CA PRO A 71 3.67 -8.05 5.22
C PRO A 71 4.02 -6.60 4.80
N PHE A 72 3.35 -5.61 5.39
CA PHE A 72 3.52 -4.19 5.08
C PHE A 72 3.52 -3.34 6.36
N PRO A 73 4.13 -2.14 6.32
CA PRO A 73 4.08 -1.15 7.41
C PRO A 73 2.64 -0.80 7.83
N THR A 74 2.48 -0.29 9.05
CA THR A 74 1.15 0.01 9.60
C THR A 74 0.40 1.05 8.80
N GLU A 75 1.06 2.15 8.42
CA GLU A 75 0.41 3.30 7.74
C GLU A 75 -0.30 2.94 6.42
N PRO A 76 0.33 2.26 5.44
CA PRO A 76 -0.36 1.91 4.20
C PRO A 76 -1.43 0.85 4.41
N VAL A 77 -1.25 -0.07 5.38
CA VAL A 77 -2.28 -1.05 5.75
C VAL A 77 -3.50 -0.37 6.34
N GLU A 78 -3.30 0.52 7.30
CA GLU A 78 -4.34 1.31 7.93
C GLU A 78 -5.14 2.13 6.89
N HIS A 79 -4.44 2.78 5.97
CA HIS A 79 -5.09 3.54 4.89
C HIS A 79 -6.02 2.66 4.04
N VAL A 80 -5.56 1.48 3.64
CA VAL A 80 -6.37 0.54 2.86
C VAL A 80 -7.57 0.05 3.67
N LEU A 81 -7.39 -0.23 4.97
CA LEU A 81 -8.48 -0.65 5.85
C LEU A 81 -9.54 0.45 6.05
N PHE A 82 -9.13 1.72 6.13
CA PHE A 82 -10.08 2.84 6.13
C PHE A 82 -10.89 2.89 4.85
N MET A 83 -10.27 2.71 3.67
CA MET A 83 -11.00 2.69 2.39
C MET A 83 -11.96 1.49 2.28
N ILE A 84 -11.57 0.33 2.79
CA ILE A 84 -12.41 -0.87 2.83
C ILE A 84 -13.61 -0.70 3.78
N SER A 85 -13.44 0.08 4.85
CA SER A 85 -14.43 0.27 5.92
C SER A 85 -15.23 1.58 5.79
N PRO A 86 -15.38 2.10 4.57
CA PRO A 86 -15.70 3.50 4.22
C PRO A 86 -15.46 4.57 5.30
N LEU A 87 -14.30 4.54 5.96
CA LEU A 87 -13.91 5.55 6.94
C LEU A 87 -13.17 6.71 6.27
N PRO A 88 -13.22 7.92 6.84
CA PRO A 88 -12.48 9.07 6.30
C PRO A 88 -10.98 8.78 6.20
N THR A 89 -10.39 8.97 5.01
CA THR A 89 -8.95 8.84 4.78
C THR A 89 -8.31 10.20 4.57
N THR A 90 -7.10 10.36 5.08
CA THR A 90 -6.24 11.49 4.72
C THR A 90 -5.63 11.22 3.35
N SER A 91 -5.75 12.16 2.41
CA SER A 91 -5.08 12.00 1.11
C SER A 91 -3.56 11.86 1.29
N PRO A 92 -2.90 10.90 0.62
CA PRO A 92 -1.45 10.75 0.70
C PRO A 92 -0.78 12.04 0.20
N SER A 93 0.33 12.42 0.84
CA SER A 93 1.03 13.68 0.52
C SER A 93 2.27 13.48 -0.34
N THR A 94 2.72 12.25 -0.56
CA THR A 94 3.93 11.92 -1.31
C THR A 94 3.70 10.73 -2.24
N PHE A 95 4.47 10.69 -3.33
CA PHE A 95 4.48 9.57 -4.26
C PHE A 95 4.79 8.24 -3.57
N ASP A 96 5.79 8.21 -2.67
CA ASP A 96 6.21 6.96 -2.02
C ASP A 96 5.10 6.38 -1.13
N LYS A 97 4.28 7.25 -0.50
CA LYS A 97 3.09 6.82 0.23
C LYS A 97 2.02 6.26 -0.70
N ILE A 98 1.77 6.92 -1.84
CA ILE A 98 0.85 6.42 -2.88
C ILE A 98 1.27 5.02 -3.31
N GLU A 99 2.55 4.83 -3.62
CA GLU A 99 3.07 3.55 -4.07
C GLU A 99 2.95 2.47 -2.98
N ALA A 100 3.27 2.80 -1.73
CA ALA A 100 3.10 1.89 -0.60
C ALA A 100 1.64 1.44 -0.42
N ILE A 101 0.68 2.38 -0.50
CA ILE A 101 -0.75 2.08 -0.41
C ILE A 101 -1.20 1.20 -1.58
N ILE A 102 -0.78 1.51 -2.81
CA ILE A 102 -1.11 0.72 -4.00
C ILE A 102 -0.57 -0.70 -3.87
N ASN A 103 0.66 -0.88 -3.37
CA ASN A 103 1.23 -2.20 -3.16
C ASN A 103 0.41 -3.04 -2.17
N VAL A 104 -0.10 -2.43 -1.09
CA VAL A 104 -1.01 -3.10 -0.16
C VAL A 104 -2.33 -3.46 -0.85
N MET A 105 -2.92 -2.55 -1.62
CA MET A 105 -4.18 -2.81 -2.34
C MET A 105 -4.05 -3.94 -3.37
N GLN A 106 -2.92 -4.00 -4.08
CA GLN A 106 -2.63 -5.09 -5.01
C GLN A 106 -2.43 -6.41 -4.27
N TYR A 107 -1.71 -6.40 -3.15
CA TYR A 107 -1.51 -7.59 -2.32
C TYR A 107 -2.82 -8.14 -1.74
N LEU A 108 -3.67 -7.25 -1.24
CA LEU A 108 -4.98 -7.60 -0.69
C LEU A 108 -6.05 -7.79 -1.78
N ASP A 109 -5.71 -7.65 -3.06
CA ASP A 109 -6.62 -7.76 -4.19
C ASP A 109 -7.92 -6.96 -4.00
N THR A 110 -7.76 -5.65 -3.72
CA THR A 110 -8.85 -4.71 -3.46
C THR A 110 -9.09 -3.82 -4.67
N GLN A 111 -9.56 -4.39 -5.78
CA GLN A 111 -9.73 -3.67 -7.06
C GLN A 111 -10.67 -2.46 -6.95
N GLY A 112 -11.76 -2.58 -6.19
CA GLY A 112 -12.70 -1.48 -5.96
C GLY A 112 -12.01 -0.27 -5.29
N PRO A 113 -11.44 -0.44 -4.09
CA PRO A 113 -10.63 0.59 -3.44
C PRO A 113 -9.49 1.13 -4.30
N LEU A 114 -8.77 0.27 -5.04
CA LEU A 114 -7.68 0.68 -5.93
C LEU A 114 -8.16 1.65 -7.02
N ASN A 115 -9.26 1.33 -7.69
CA ASN A 115 -9.83 2.21 -8.72
C ASN A 115 -10.35 3.53 -8.15
N ALA A 116 -10.92 3.51 -6.94
CA ALA A 116 -11.33 4.74 -6.25
C ALA A 116 -10.12 5.60 -5.84
N PHE A 117 -9.02 4.95 -5.43
CA PHE A 117 -7.80 5.62 -4.96
C PHE A 117 -7.14 6.48 -6.04
N ARG A 118 -7.35 6.16 -7.32
CA ARG A 118 -6.85 6.92 -8.48
C ARG A 118 -7.08 8.43 -8.37
N GLN A 119 -8.20 8.86 -7.79
CA GLN A 119 -8.54 10.28 -7.64
C GLN A 119 -7.57 11.05 -6.73
N HIS A 120 -6.86 10.36 -5.83
CA HIS A 120 -5.90 10.95 -4.91
C HIS A 120 -4.48 11.05 -5.49
N VAL A 121 -4.22 10.40 -6.63
CA VAL A 121 -2.87 10.28 -7.19
C VAL A 121 -2.45 11.54 -7.96
N LEU A 122 -3.34 12.05 -8.82
CA LEU A 122 -3.00 13.15 -9.71
C LEU A 122 -2.51 14.43 -8.99
N PRO A 123 -3.14 14.89 -7.89
CA PRO A 123 -2.69 16.11 -7.20
C PRO A 123 -1.28 16.01 -6.60
N VAL A 124 -0.85 14.80 -6.25
CA VAL A 124 0.41 14.54 -5.52
C VAL A 124 1.58 14.33 -6.47
N CYS A 125 1.30 13.79 -7.66
CA CYS A 125 2.33 13.37 -8.62
C CYS A 125 2.59 14.42 -9.72
N TYR A 126 2.04 15.62 -9.60
CA TYR A 126 2.17 16.67 -10.61
C TYR A 126 3.62 17.09 -10.86
N ASP A 127 4.45 17.05 -9.82
CA ASP A 127 5.88 17.37 -9.86
C ASP A 127 6.77 16.21 -10.35
N LYS A 128 6.18 15.02 -10.58
CA LYS A 128 6.88 13.78 -10.96
C LYS A 128 6.24 13.14 -12.19
N PRO A 129 6.34 13.80 -13.36
CA PRO A 129 5.59 13.41 -14.56
C PRO A 129 5.97 12.03 -15.09
N VAL A 130 7.26 11.66 -14.99
CA VAL A 130 7.74 10.32 -15.42
C VAL A 130 7.16 9.21 -14.53
N LYS A 131 7.16 9.40 -13.21
CA LYS A 131 6.55 8.44 -12.29
C LYS A 131 5.03 8.36 -12.44
N LEU A 132 4.37 9.48 -12.72
CA LEU A 132 2.92 9.52 -12.99
C LEU A 132 2.58 8.72 -14.25
N TYR A 133 3.36 8.90 -15.32
CA TYR A 133 3.21 8.14 -16.55
C TYR A 133 3.37 6.65 -16.32
N GLU A 134 4.47 6.26 -15.66
CA GLU A 134 4.75 4.86 -15.33
C GLU A 134 3.63 4.21 -14.53
N LEU A 135 3.14 4.89 -13.50
CA LEU A 135 2.05 4.40 -12.66
C LEU A 135 0.76 4.22 -13.47
N GLY A 136 0.47 5.16 -14.38
CA GLY A 136 -0.65 5.06 -15.32
C GLY A 136 -0.56 3.82 -16.20
N VAL A 137 0.61 3.56 -16.79
CA VAL A 137 0.81 2.37 -17.64
C VAL A 137 0.73 1.07 -16.82
N LYS A 138 1.39 1.02 -15.65
CA LYS A 138 1.44 -0.18 -14.78
C LYS A 138 0.06 -0.60 -14.29
N LEU A 139 -0.79 0.37 -13.96
CA LEU A 139 -2.13 0.13 -13.42
C LEU A 139 -3.24 0.15 -14.48
N GLY A 140 -2.90 0.45 -15.73
CA GLY A 140 -3.88 0.59 -16.81
C GLY A 140 -4.85 1.74 -16.54
N TRP A 141 -4.35 2.88 -16.08
CA TRP A 141 -5.10 4.12 -15.83
C TRP A 141 -4.78 5.15 -16.92
N PRO A 142 -5.55 5.18 -18.04
CA PRO A 142 -5.20 5.96 -19.22
C PRO A 142 -5.15 7.47 -18.95
N GLU A 143 -5.93 7.96 -18.00
CA GLU A 143 -5.96 9.38 -17.64
C GLU A 143 -4.64 9.82 -16.98
N LEU A 144 -4.05 8.95 -16.15
CA LEU A 144 -2.75 9.24 -15.54
C LEU A 144 -1.61 9.02 -16.53
N GLU A 145 -1.71 8.01 -17.38
CA GLU A 145 -0.76 7.77 -18.48
C GLU A 145 -0.72 9.01 -19.40
N GLN A 146 -1.86 9.41 -19.95
CA GLN A 146 -1.95 10.58 -20.83
C GLN A 146 -1.41 11.83 -20.14
N ARG A 147 -1.83 12.07 -18.89
CA ARG A 147 -1.41 13.27 -18.17
C ARG A 147 0.07 13.28 -17.84
N GLY A 148 0.65 12.13 -17.47
CA GLY A 148 2.09 11.98 -17.27
C GLY A 148 2.88 12.24 -18.55
N ALA A 149 2.38 11.76 -19.70
CA ALA A 149 2.99 12.01 -21.01
C ALA A 149 2.95 13.50 -21.36
N GLU A 150 1.79 14.16 -21.22
CA GLU A 150 1.64 15.60 -21.46
C GLU A 150 2.60 16.45 -20.61
N LEU A 151 2.76 16.11 -19.34
CA LEU A 151 3.67 16.81 -18.43
C LEU A 151 5.14 16.51 -18.72
N THR A 152 5.43 15.39 -19.40
CA THR A 152 6.78 15.01 -19.81
C THR A 152 7.18 15.67 -21.14
N PHE A 153 6.22 16.03 -21.99
CA PHE A 153 6.46 16.69 -23.29
C PHE A 153 7.44 17.89 -23.29
N PRO A 154 7.38 18.85 -22.34
CA PRO A 154 8.33 19.96 -22.32
C PRO A 154 9.75 19.55 -21.87
N ILE A 155 9.95 18.33 -21.38
CA ILE A 155 11.24 17.82 -20.90
C ILE A 155 11.94 17.11 -22.05
N ASN A 156 13.13 17.58 -22.44
CA ASN A 156 13.95 16.83 -23.37
C ASN A 156 14.57 15.62 -22.67
N LEU A 157 13.87 14.49 -22.67
CA LEU A 157 14.27 13.27 -21.96
C LEU A 157 15.64 12.71 -22.39
N LEU A 158 16.05 12.95 -23.64
CA LEU A 158 17.30 12.44 -24.18
C LEU A 158 18.52 13.32 -23.81
N LEU A 159 18.28 14.60 -23.54
CA LEU A 159 19.33 15.59 -23.25
C LEU A 159 19.20 16.21 -21.86
N THR A 160 18.31 15.71 -21.01
CA THR A 160 18.10 16.26 -19.67
C THR A 160 19.33 16.02 -18.80
N GLU A 161 19.79 17.08 -18.13
CA GLU A 161 20.84 17.00 -17.09
C GLU A 161 20.23 16.86 -15.68
N ASP A 162 18.90 16.91 -15.57
CA ASP A 162 18.22 16.75 -14.29
C ASP A 162 18.41 15.32 -13.76
N LYS A 163 19.26 15.20 -12.74
CA LYS A 163 19.56 13.92 -12.08
C LYS A 163 18.31 13.21 -11.57
N ASN A 164 17.26 13.94 -11.16
CA ASN A 164 16.02 13.33 -10.70
C ASN A 164 15.27 12.65 -11.85
N VAL A 165 15.22 13.32 -13.01
CA VAL A 165 14.59 12.76 -14.22
C VAL A 165 15.41 11.58 -14.74
N ILE A 166 16.73 11.69 -14.82
CA ILE A 166 17.62 10.58 -15.22
C ILE A 166 17.43 9.37 -14.30
N THR A 167 17.38 9.60 -12.99
CA THR A 167 17.17 8.51 -12.01
C THR A 167 15.82 7.84 -12.24
N GLN A 168 14.74 8.61 -12.44
CA GLN A 168 13.41 8.07 -12.72
C GLN A 168 13.39 7.28 -14.04
N LEU A 169 13.97 7.81 -15.12
CA LEU A 169 14.06 7.12 -16.41
C LEU A 169 14.83 5.79 -16.31
N SER A 170 15.91 5.75 -15.52
CA SER A 170 16.70 4.54 -15.32
C SER A 170 15.95 3.42 -14.57
N GLN A 171 14.88 3.77 -13.86
CA GLN A 171 14.03 2.84 -13.12
C GLN A 171 12.86 2.31 -13.97
N LEU A 172 12.55 2.96 -15.09
CA LEU A 172 11.48 2.53 -15.99
C LEU A 172 11.80 1.21 -16.68
N SER A 173 10.78 0.39 -16.88
CA SER A 173 10.90 -0.75 -17.80
C SER A 173 11.04 -0.27 -19.25
N GLY A 174 11.84 -0.99 -20.05
CA GLY A 174 12.07 -0.67 -21.46
C GLY A 174 10.79 -0.46 -22.29
N PRO A 175 9.74 -1.30 -22.17
CA PRO A 175 8.48 -1.08 -22.88
C PRO A 175 7.75 0.20 -22.49
N VAL A 176 7.80 0.60 -21.21
CA VAL A 176 7.19 1.85 -20.73
C VAL A 176 7.96 3.04 -21.30
N LEU A 177 9.29 2.99 -21.25
CA LEU A 177 10.13 4.04 -21.82
C LEU A 177 9.90 4.21 -23.33
N LEU A 178 9.79 3.11 -24.09
CA LEU A 178 9.53 3.16 -25.53
C LEU A 178 8.18 3.76 -25.90
N LYS A 179 7.17 3.66 -25.03
CA LYS A 179 5.87 4.30 -25.25
C LYS A 179 5.86 5.78 -24.89
N LEU A 180 6.83 6.23 -24.10
CA LEU A 180 6.97 7.61 -23.65
C LEU A 180 7.78 8.48 -24.64
N LEU A 181 8.69 7.86 -25.41
CA LEU A 181 9.52 8.49 -26.44
C LEU A 181 8.79 8.60 -27.78
#